data_AF-A0A957EJV2-F1
#
_entry.id   AF-A0A957EJV2-F1
#
_cell.length_a   1.000
_cell.length_b   1.000
_cell.length_c   1.000
_cell.angle_alpha   90.00
_cell.angle_beta   90.00
_cell.angle_gamma   90.00
#
_symmetry.space_group_name_H-M   'P 1'
#
loop_
_entity.id
_entity.type
_entity.pdbx_description
1 polymer ?
#
loop_
_entity_poly.entity_id
_entity_poly.type
_entity_poly.pdbx_seq_one_letter_code
_entity_poly.pdbx_strand_id
1 'polypeptide(L)'
;MNDTPSFSIQEYRQNGFLVSTDPAKLDMDAIHQFLADESYWCPGIARETILRFSQNSLCFGLYALHETGLQQAGFARAITDYTTFAYLADVFVLRPFRGQGLGKWLV
;
A
#
# COMPACT_ATOMS: atom_id res chain seq x y z
N MET A 1 14.46 -24.78 10.45
CA MET A 1 15.02 -23.45 10.72
C MET A 1 14.64 -22.59 9.52
N ASN A 2 13.48 -21.93 9.59
CA ASN A 2 13.11 -20.90 8.63
C ASN A 2 13.13 -19.60 9.40
N ASP A 3 14.28 -18.94 9.43
CA ASP A 3 14.33 -17.52 9.74
C ASP A 3 13.72 -16.80 8.54
N THR A 4 12.40 -16.69 8.53
CA THR A 4 11.73 -15.73 7.67
C THR A 4 12.31 -14.37 8.07
N PRO A 5 12.98 -13.64 7.16
CA PRO A 5 13.53 -12.34 7.50
C PRO A 5 12.40 -11.44 7.99
N SER A 6 12.47 -11.04 9.26
CA SER A 6 11.53 -10.10 9.86
C SER A 6 12.00 -8.70 9.51
N PHE A 7 11.43 -8.13 8.45
CA PHE A 7 11.69 -6.75 8.08
C PHE A 7 10.96 -5.83 9.06
N SER A 8 11.71 -4.88 9.65
CA SER A 8 11.15 -3.90 10.58
C SER A 8 10.15 -3.00 9.86
N ILE A 9 9.00 -2.76 10.49
CA ILE A 9 8.01 -1.79 10.04
C ILE A 9 8.69 -0.42 9.86
N GLN A 10 8.51 0.18 8.68
CA GLN A 10 8.97 1.52 8.37
C GLN A 10 7.78 2.49 8.36
N GLU A 11 8.00 3.70 8.89
CA GLU A 11 7.04 4.78 8.86
C GLU A 11 7.67 6.11 8.46
N TYR A 12 7.01 6.82 7.55
CA TYR A 12 7.43 8.15 7.09
C TYR A 12 6.26 9.12 7.21
N ARG A 13 6.49 10.30 7.80
CA ARG A 13 5.44 11.30 8.02
C ARG A 13 5.79 12.60 7.30
N GLN A 14 4.82 13.17 6.60
CA GLN A 14 4.99 14.44 5.90
C GLN A 14 3.63 15.10 5.66
N ASN A 15 3.53 16.41 5.91
CA ASN A 15 2.40 17.27 5.52
C ASN A 15 1.00 16.72 5.86
N GLY A 16 0.82 16.12 7.04
CA GLY A 16 -0.47 15.54 7.44
C GLY A 16 -0.74 14.13 6.88
N PHE A 17 0.28 13.46 6.35
CA PHE A 17 0.20 12.10 5.86
C PHE A 17 1.24 11.17 6.51
N LEU A 18 0.96 9.87 6.41
CA LEU A 18 1.82 8.78 6.86
C LEU A 18 1.96 7.76 5.72
N VAL A 19 3.18 7.33 5.41
CA VAL A 19 3.44 6.07 4.71
C VAL A 19 3.87 5.04 5.73
N SER A 20 3.28 3.85 5.71
CA SER A 20 3.63 2.75 6.61
C SER A 20 3.74 1.42 5.87
N THR A 21 4.68 0.58 6.28
CA THR A 21 4.79 -0.81 5.83
C THR A 21 4.19 -1.80 6.83
N ASP A 22 3.39 -1.33 7.79
CA ASP A 22 2.68 -2.18 8.74
C ASP A 22 1.47 -2.84 8.07
N PRO A 23 1.47 -4.17 7.86
CA PRO A 23 0.34 -4.85 7.22
C PRO A 23 -0.94 -4.76 8.04
N ALA A 24 -0.86 -4.53 9.37
CA ALA A 24 -2.03 -4.39 10.23
C ALA A 24 -2.80 -3.07 9.99
N LYS A 25 -2.19 -2.09 9.31
CA LYS A 25 -2.82 -0.79 8.99
C LYS A 25 -3.50 -0.79 7.63
N LEU A 26 -3.29 -1.79 6.79
CA LEU A 26 -3.85 -1.81 5.44
C LEU A 26 -5.38 -1.90 5.51
N ASP A 27 -6.06 -0.91 4.92
CA ASP A 27 -7.48 -0.99 4.66
C ASP A 27 -7.72 -1.84 3.41
N MET A 28 -7.87 -3.16 3.63
CA MET A 28 -7.99 -4.14 2.56
C MET A 28 -9.26 -3.94 1.72
N ASP A 29 -10.31 -3.38 2.31
CA ASP A 29 -11.56 -3.12 1.59
C ASP A 29 -11.40 -1.90 0.68
N ALA A 30 -10.77 -0.81 1.16
CA ALA A 30 -10.45 0.34 0.32
C ALA A 30 -9.49 -0.01 -0.84
N ILE A 31 -8.48 -0.85 -0.56
CA ILE A 31 -7.52 -1.31 -1.58
C ILE A 31 -8.22 -2.20 -2.61
N HIS A 32 -9.03 -3.17 -2.16
CA HIS A 32 -9.76 -4.06 -3.07
C HIS A 32 -10.75 -3.29 -3.94
N GLN A 33 -11.54 -2.39 -3.34
CA GLN A 33 -12.49 -1.56 -4.07
C GLN A 33 -11.79 -0.74 -5.16
N PHE A 34 -10.69 -0.07 -4.85
CA PHE A 34 -9.97 0.70 -5.86
C PHE A 34 -9.41 -0.20 -6.98
N LEU A 35 -8.76 -1.30 -6.64
CA LEU A 35 -8.13 -2.18 -7.63
C LEU A 35 -9.18 -2.87 -8.52
N ALA A 36 -10.26 -3.37 -7.94
CA ALA A 36 -11.30 -4.08 -8.69
C ALA A 36 -12.17 -3.14 -9.54
N ASP A 37 -12.52 -1.95 -9.01
CA ASP A 37 -13.55 -1.11 -9.62
C ASP A 37 -12.97 0.10 -10.37
N GLU A 38 -11.82 0.64 -9.95
CA GLU A 38 -11.26 1.88 -10.50
C GLU A 38 -9.98 1.68 -11.31
N SER A 39 -9.20 0.64 -11.03
CA SER A 39 -7.94 0.40 -11.74
C SER A 39 -8.18 -0.18 -13.13
N TYR A 40 -7.43 0.30 -14.12
CA TYR A 40 -7.51 -0.25 -15.48
C TYR A 40 -6.69 -1.54 -15.66
N TRP A 41 -5.78 -1.87 -14.73
CA TRP A 41 -4.82 -2.96 -14.88
C TRP A 41 -5.19 -4.27 -14.17
N CYS A 42 -6.07 -4.23 -13.17
CA CYS A 42 -6.60 -5.45 -12.53
C CYS A 42 -8.11 -5.39 -12.27
N PRO A 43 -8.93 -5.06 -13.30
CA PRO A 43 -10.38 -4.95 -13.14
C PRO A 43 -11.00 -6.26 -12.65
N GLY A 44 -11.88 -6.16 -11.66
CA GLY A 44 -12.58 -7.31 -11.08
C GLY A 44 -11.70 -8.29 -10.30
N ILE A 45 -10.50 -7.90 -9.86
CA ILE A 45 -9.62 -8.75 -9.05
C ILE A 45 -10.34 -9.26 -7.79
N ALA A 46 -10.17 -10.54 -7.50
CA ALA A 46 -10.79 -11.17 -6.33
C ALA A 46 -10.16 -10.67 -5.02
N ARG A 47 -10.99 -10.41 -4.00
CA ARG A 47 -10.52 -9.99 -2.67
C ARG A 47 -9.51 -10.96 -2.06
N GLU A 48 -9.68 -12.26 -2.26
CA GLU A 48 -8.74 -13.29 -1.81
C GLU A 48 -7.35 -13.13 -2.43
N THR A 49 -7.26 -12.71 -3.70
CA THR A 49 -5.98 -12.41 -4.34
C THR A 49 -5.30 -11.21 -3.67
N ILE A 50 -6.10 -10.19 -3.30
CA ILE A 50 -5.63 -9.00 -2.57
C ILE A 50 -5.20 -9.35 -1.14
N LEU A 51 -5.82 -10.32 -0.48
CA LEU A 51 -5.32 -10.81 0.81
C LEU A 51 -3.99 -11.56 0.66
N ARG A 52 -3.87 -12.39 -0.37
CA ARG A 52 -2.68 -13.22 -0.57
C ARG A 52 -1.46 -12.41 -0.97
N PHE A 53 -1.59 -11.48 -1.93
CA PHE A 53 -0.43 -10.71 -2.39
C PHE A 53 0.11 -9.73 -1.33
N SER A 54 -0.71 -9.27 -0.36
CA SER A 54 -0.30 -8.35 0.70
C SER A 54 0.50 -9.06 1.79
N GLN A 55 0.28 -10.37 1.94
CA GLN A 55 1.06 -11.24 2.82
C GLN A 55 2.40 -11.67 2.21
N ASN A 56 2.55 -11.56 0.88
CA ASN A 56 3.70 -12.07 0.13
C ASN A 56 4.52 -10.97 -0.57
N SER A 57 4.22 -9.70 -0.31
CA SER A 57 4.90 -8.56 -0.92
C SER A 57 5.15 -7.49 0.15
N LEU A 58 6.11 -6.60 -0.10
CA LEU A 58 6.28 -5.41 0.71
C LEU A 58 5.22 -4.38 0.30
N CYS A 59 4.26 -4.13 1.18
CA CYS A 59 3.19 -3.18 0.94
C CYS A 59 3.46 -1.85 1.64
N PHE A 60 3.12 -0.76 0.95
CA PHE A 60 3.18 0.61 1.45
C PHE A 60 1.75 1.15 1.48
N GLY A 61 1.21 1.34 2.68
CA GLY A 61 -0.03 2.07 2.88
C GLY A 61 0.27 3.56 3.00
N LEU A 62 -0.41 4.40 2.22
CA LEU A 62 -0.42 5.85 2.38
C LEU A 62 -1.71 6.25 3.10
N TYR A 63 -1.60 7.07 4.13
CA TYR A 63 -2.71 7.47 5.00
C TYR A 63 -2.75 8.99 5.18
N ALA A 64 -3.94 9.56 5.11
CA ALA A 64 -4.20 10.89 5.63
C ALA A 64 -4.37 10.80 7.16
N LEU A 65 -3.74 11.72 7.89
CA LEU A 65 -3.97 11.88 9.32
C LEU A 65 -5.31 12.61 9.51
N HIS A 66 -6.26 11.94 10.15
CA HIS A 66 -7.56 12.48 10.53
C HIS A 66 -7.65 12.60 12.05
N GLU A 67 -8.52 13.47 12.56
CA GLU A 67 -8.70 13.65 14.02
C GLU A 67 -9.10 12.34 14.73
N THR A 68 -9.80 11.46 14.01
CA THR A 68 -10.32 10.19 14.51
C THR A 68 -9.44 8.98 14.18
N GLY A 69 -8.30 9.17 13.51
CA GLY A 69 -7.39 8.07 13.14
C GLY A 69 -6.73 8.23 11.78
N LEU A 70 -6.37 7.10 11.17
CA LEU A 70 -5.76 7.05 9.85
C LEU A 70 -6.82 6.72 8.80
N GLN A 71 -6.85 7.47 7.71
CA GLN A 71 -7.69 7.15 6.54
C GLN A 71 -6.81 6.73 5.38
N GLN A 72 -7.08 5.59 4.75
CA GLN A 72 -6.35 5.15 3.57
C GLN A 72 -6.48 6.22 2.46
N ALA A 73 -5.34 6.67 1.96
CA ALA A 73 -5.22 7.70 0.94
C ALA A 73 -4.52 7.21 -0.33
N GLY A 74 -3.78 6.10 -0.26
CA GLY A 74 -3.15 5.46 -1.41
C GLY A 74 -2.43 4.17 -1.02
N PHE A 75 -1.83 3.52 -1.99
CA PHE A 75 -1.15 2.24 -1.81
C PHE A 75 -0.06 2.06 -2.87
N ALA A 76 0.96 1.29 -2.52
CA ALA A 76 1.94 0.74 -3.45
C ALA A 76 2.42 -0.62 -2.95
N ARG A 77 2.94 -1.46 -3.85
CA ARG A 77 3.45 -2.78 -3.49
C ARG A 77 4.73 -3.10 -4.24
N ALA A 78 5.72 -3.62 -3.54
CA ALA A 78 6.96 -4.13 -4.13
C ALA A 78 7.00 -5.67 -4.00
N ILE A 79 7.11 -6.34 -5.14
CA ILE A 79 7.43 -7.78 -5.22
C ILE A 79 8.95 -7.88 -5.21
N THR A 80 9.54 -8.44 -4.16
CA THR A 80 10.98 -8.36 -3.95
C THR A 80 11.55 -9.62 -3.30
N ASP A 81 12.81 -9.91 -3.62
CA ASP A 81 13.66 -10.87 -2.91
C ASP A 81 14.36 -10.25 -1.69
N TYR A 82 14.07 -8.98 -1.41
CA TYR A 82 14.65 -8.14 -0.36
C TYR A 82 16.17 -8.02 -0.40
N THR A 83 16.80 -8.34 -1.53
CA THR A 83 18.26 -8.39 -1.65
C THR A 83 18.75 -7.74 -2.93
N THR A 84 18.26 -8.18 -4.09
CA THR A 84 18.82 -7.79 -5.39
C THR A 84 17.80 -7.18 -6.34
N PHE A 85 16.50 -7.41 -6.12
CA PHE A 85 15.47 -7.00 -7.06
C PHE A 85 14.16 -6.63 -6.38
N ALA A 86 13.51 -5.59 -6.91
CA ALA A 86 12.13 -5.26 -6.58
C ALA A 86 11.37 -4.84 -7.85
N TYR A 87 10.15 -5.34 -8.00
CA TYR A 87 9.18 -4.86 -8.99
C TYR A 87 8.07 -4.09 -8.30
N LEU A 88 7.96 -2.80 -8.63
CA LEU A 88 6.93 -1.92 -8.09
C LEU A 88 5.63 -2.06 -8.89
N ALA A 89 4.52 -2.27 -8.18
CA ALA A 89 3.20 -2.49 -8.73
C ALA A 89 2.12 -1.81 -7.89
N ASP A 90 0.91 -1.76 -8.45
CA ASP A 90 -0.33 -1.35 -7.75
C ASP A 90 -0.24 0.04 -7.09
N VAL A 91 0.50 0.96 -7.71
CA VAL A 91 0.70 2.31 -7.19
C VAL A 91 -0.51 3.18 -7.50
N PHE A 92 -1.17 3.68 -6.45
CA PHE A 92 -2.26 4.64 -6.62
C PHE A 92 -2.43 5.59 -5.42
N VAL A 93 -3.10 6.70 -5.70
CA VAL A 93 -3.63 7.64 -4.70
C VAL A 93 -5.14 7.77 -4.94
N LEU A 94 -5.95 7.67 -3.90
CA LEU A 94 -7.40 7.82 -3.98
C LEU A 94 -7.77 9.25 -4.36
N ARG A 95 -8.86 9.39 -5.12
CA ARG A 95 -9.28 10.66 -5.74
C ARG A 95 -9.26 11.88 -4.81
N PRO A 96 -9.76 11.81 -3.56
CA PRO A 96 -9.77 12.98 -2.66
C PRO A 96 -8.39 13.52 -2.29
N PHE A 97 -7.32 12.71 -2.43
CA PHE A 97 -5.97 13.06 -1.99
C PHE A 97 -5.01 13.33 -3.16
N ARG A 98 -5.48 13.28 -4.41
CA ARG A 98 -4.66 13.53 -5.61
C ARG A 98 -4.23 15.00 -5.71
N GLY A 99 -3.22 15.26 -6.54
CA GLY A 99 -2.71 16.62 -6.81
C GLY A 99 -1.72 17.14 -5.78
N GLN A 100 -1.40 16.37 -4.73
CA GLN A 100 -0.54 16.79 -3.61
C GLN A 100 0.88 16.19 -3.67
N GLY A 101 1.27 15.57 -4.78
CA GLY A 101 2.59 14.94 -4.94
C GLY A 101 2.76 13.58 -4.23
N LEU A 102 1.73 13.06 -3.56
CA LEU A 102 1.80 11.85 -2.74
C LEU A 102 2.19 10.58 -3.52
N GLY A 103 1.81 10.48 -4.79
CA GLY A 103 2.23 9.35 -5.64
C GLY A 103 3.73 9.32 -5.90
N LYS A 104 4.39 10.49 -5.95
CA LYS A 104 5.86 10.58 -6.02
C LYS A 104 6.52 10.29 -4.68
N TRP A 105 5.82 10.54 -3.57
CA TRP A 105 6.35 10.24 -2.25
C TRP A 105 6.34 8.73 -1.95
N LEU A 106 5.41 7.99 -2.56
CA LEU A 106 5.33 6.53 -2.48
C LEU A 106 6.45 5.79 -3.27
N VAL A 107 7.22 6.48 -4.11
CA VAL A 107 8.18 5.88 -5.06
C VAL A 107 9.57 6.46 -4.91
#